data_AF-X1BIR5-F1
#
_entry.id   AF-X1BIR5-F1
#
_cell.length_a   1.000
_cell.length_b   1.000
_cell.length_c   1.000
_cell.angle_alpha   90.00
_cell.angle_beta   90.00
_cell.angle_gamma   90.00
#
_symmetry.space_group_name_H-M   'P 1'
#
loop_
_entity.id
_entity.type
_entity.pdbx_description
1 polymer ?
#
loop_
_entity_poly.entity_id
_entity_poly.type
_entity_poly.pdbx_seq_one_letter_code
_entity_poly.pdbx_strand_id
1 'polypeptide(L)' 'MVSLNVVDSSGKEMEKINISNEIARQKVNSEILYQEVRRYLASIRSGTHKVKG' A
#
# COMPACT_ATOMS: atom_id res chain seq x y z
N MET A 1 -8.12 -2.38 -18.84
CA MET A 1 -8.57 -2.55 -17.45
C MET A 1 -8.11 -3.92 -16.96
N VAL A 2 -7.80 -4.05 -15.68
CA VAL A 2 -7.54 -5.35 -15.03
C VAL A 2 -8.81 -5.77 -14.32
N SER A 3 -9.28 -6.99 -14.57
CA SER A 3 -10.47 -7.55 -13.94
C SER A 3 -10.04 -8.32 -12.69
N LEU A 4 -10.56 -7.93 -11.53
CA LEU A 4 -10.31 -8.60 -10.26
C LEU A 4 -11.59 -9.27 -9.77
N ASN A 5 -11.44 -10.46 -9.18
CA ASN A 5 -12.56 -11.19 -8.58
C ASN A 5 -12.81 -10.67 -7.16
N VAL A 6 -14.06 -10.35 -6.87
CA VAL A 6 -14.53 -10.09 -5.50
C VAL A 6 -14.95 -11.42 -4.92
N VAL A 7 -14.36 -11.78 -3.78
CA VAL A 7 -14.65 -13.01 -3.07
C VAL A 7 -15.36 -12.71 -1.75
N ASP A 8 -16.30 -13.58 -1.38
CA ASP A 8 -16.94 -13.52 -0.07
C ASP A 8 -16.00 -14.03 1.05
N SER A 9 -16.44 -13.92 2.31
CA SER A 9 -15.68 -14.41 3.48
C SER A 9 -15.46 -15.93 3.49
N SER A 10 -16.18 -16.68 2.66
CA SER A 10 -16.01 -18.12 2.45
C SER A 10 -15.11 -18.45 1.25
N GLY A 11 -14.62 -17.43 0.53
CA GLY A 11 -13.77 -17.56 -0.64
C GLY A 11 -14.53 -17.83 -1.95
N LYS A 12 -15.86 -17.73 -1.97
CA LYS A 12 -16.64 -17.86 -3.21
C LYS A 12 -16.64 -16.58 -4.01
N GLU A 13 -16.45 -16.70 -5.32
CA GLU A 13 -16.52 -15.57 -6.24
C GLU A 13 -17.95 -15.01 -6.33
N MET A 14 -18.09 -13.71 -6.11
CA MET A 14 -19.36 -13.00 -6.21
C MET A 14 -19.47 -12.25 -7.54
N GLU A 15 -18.52 -11.37 -7.81
CA GLU A 15 -18.54 -10.47 -8.96
C GLU A 15 -17.13 -10.11 -9.44
N LYS A 16 -17.05 -9.46 -10.60
CA LYS A 16 -15.80 -8.98 -11.17
C LYS A 16 -15.81 -7.47 -11.27
N ILE A 17 -14.80 -6.84 -10.70
CA ILE A 17 -14.61 -5.40 -10.75
C ILE A 17 -13.45 -5.08 -11.71
N ASN A 18 -13.67 -4.09 -12.56
CA ASN A 18 -12.66 -3.61 -13.50
C ASN A 18 -11.94 -2.40 -12.90
N ILE A 19 -10.62 -2.50 -12.74
CA ILE A 19 -9.76 -1.40 -12.28
C ILE A 19 -8.95 -0.86 -13.45
N SER A 20 -8.64 0.44 -13.41
CA SER A 20 -7.79 1.08 -14.43
C SER A 20 -6.45 0.37 -14.56
N ASN A 21 -6.02 0.15 -15.80
CA ASN A 21 -4.70 -0.39 -16.11
C ASN A 21 -3.58 0.52 -15.62
N GLU A 22 -3.83 1.83 -15.61
CA GLU A 22 -2.85 2.83 -15.20
C GLU A 22 -2.42 2.64 -13.75
N ILE A 23 -3.31 2.14 -12.89
CA ILE A 23 -3.01 1.88 -11.48
C ILE A 23 -2.49 0.45 -11.33
N ALA A 24 -3.21 -0.52 -11.89
CA ALA A 24 -2.93 -1.94 -11.66
C ALA A 24 -1.67 -2.48 -12.35
N ARG A 25 -1.21 -1.84 -13.44
CA ARG A 25 -0.05 -2.28 -14.23
C ARG A 25 1.17 -1.38 -14.07
N GLN A 26 1.15 -0.44 -13.13
CA GLN A 26 2.33 0.36 -12.84
C GLN A 26 3.48 -0.54 -12.42
N LYS A 27 4.62 -0.38 -13.09
CA LYS A 27 5.85 -1.08 -12.70
C LYS A 27 6.25 -0.56 -11.33
N VAL A 28 6.33 -1.45 -10.36
CA VAL A 28 6.77 -1.10 -9.00
C VAL A 28 8.21 -0.61 -9.05
N ASN A 29 8.44 0.58 -8.49
CA ASN A 29 9.77 1.08 -8.21
C ASN A 29 10.10 0.82 -6.73
N SER A 30 10.91 -0.21 -6.48
CA SER A 30 11.24 -0.66 -5.13
C SER A 30 11.98 0.39 -4.30
N GLU A 31 12.76 1.26 -4.94
CA GLU A 31 13.51 2.31 -4.24
C GLU A 31 12.56 3.37 -3.69
N ILE A 32 11.63 3.86 -4.52
CA ILE A 32 10.62 4.84 -4.10
C ILE A 32 9.72 4.25 -3.02
N LEU A 33 9.29 3.00 -3.19
CA LEU A 33 8.47 2.31 -2.18
C LEU A 33 9.20 2.21 -0.84
N TYR A 34 10.48 1.86 -0.85
CA TYR A 34 11.31 1.78 0.35
C TYR A 34 11.48 3.15 1.04
N GLN A 35 11.70 4.21 0.26
CA GLN A 35 11.79 5.57 0.79
C GLN A 35 10.46 6.02 1.43
N GLU A 36 9.33 5.73 0.79
CA GLU A 36 8.01 6.10 1.28
C GLU A 36 7.63 5.37 2.57
N VAL A 37 7.90 4.07 2.67
CA VAL A 37 7.70 3.29 3.90
C VAL A 37 8.52 3.87 5.05
N ARG A 38 9.81 4.20 4.81
CA ARG A 38 10.66 4.84 5.84
C ARG A 38 10.14 6.20 6.26
N ARG A 39 9.71 7.03 5.30
CA ARG A 39 9.12 8.35 5.57
C ARG A 39 7.87 8.23 6.44
N TYR A 40 6.98 7.30 6.12
CA TYR A 40 5.77 7.04 6.89
C TYR A 40 6.09 6.65 8.34
N LEU A 41 6.99 5.67 8.53
CA LEU A 41 7.42 5.23 9.87
C LEU A 41 8.08 6.34 10.68
N ALA A 42 8.86 7.21 10.04
CA ALA A 42 9.45 8.37 10.69
C ALA A 42 8.38 9.40 11.11
N SER A 43 7.35 9.60 10.28
CA SER A 43 6.29 10.59 10.56
C SER A 43 5.44 10.24 11.79
N ILE A 44 5.28 8.95 12.09
CA ILE A 44 4.55 8.47 13.27
C ILE A 44 5.45 8.32 14.51
N ARG A 45 6.76 8.56 14.39
CA ARG A 45 7.69 8.46 15.52
C ARG A 45 7.46 9.61 16.50
N SER A 46 7.12 9.28 17.74
CA SER A 46 6.76 10.25 18.80
C SER A 46 7.85 11.26 19.17
N GLY A 47 9.13 10.93 19.00
CA GLY A 47 10.22 11.89 19.18
C GLY A 47 10.52 12.33 20.63
N THR A 48 9.93 11.67 21.64
CA THR A 48 9.98 12.04 23.08
C THR A 48 11.32 11.85 23.80
N HIS A 49 12.43 11.78 23.07
CA HIS A 49 13.77 11.68 23.65
C HIS A 49 14.31 13.07 24.04
N LYS A 50 14.81 13.21 25.27
CA LYS A 50 15.50 14.40 25.78
C LYS A 50 16.52 13.97 26.85
N VAL A 51 17.71 14.57 26.81
CA VAL A 51 18.77 14.40 27.84
C VAL A 51 19.04 15.73 28.53
N LYS A 52 19.63 15.70 29.73
CA LYS A 52 20.11 16.92 30.41
C LYS A 52 21.42 17.37 29.74
N GLY A 53 21.55 18.68 29.52
CA GLY A 53 22.81 19.34 29.16
C GLY A 53 23.55 19.81 30.40
#